data_AF-A0A3L6G4K5-F1
#
_entry.id   AF-A0A3L6G4K5-F1
#
_cell.length_a   1.000
_cell.length_b   1.000
_cell.length_c   1.000
_cell.angle_alpha   90.00
_cell.angle_beta   90.00
_cell.angle_gamma   90.00
#
_symmetry.space_group_name_H-M   'P 1'
#
loop_
_entity.id
_entity.type
_entity.pdbx_description
1 polymer ?
#
loop_
_entity_poly.entity_id
_entity_poly.type
_entity_poly.pdbx_seq_one_letter_code
_entity_poly.pdbx_strand_id
1 'polypeptide(L)'
;MEIFLSALLGDLASRSINLLISTRSRPTALDVGDSLQSAILRAQVIVDEATGRHITNQAMLQQLDMLRDAMHQACYVLDTFGIRIFGTK
;
A
#
# COMPACT_ATOMS: atom_id res chain seq x y z
N MET A 1 -39.80 -19.12 -10.02
CA MET A 1 -38.35 -19.38 -9.85
C MET A 1 -37.49 -18.26 -10.44
N GLU A 2 -38.01 -17.47 -11.40
CA GLU A 2 -37.32 -16.31 -12.01
C GLU A 2 -37.11 -15.10 -11.07
N ILE A 3 -38.08 -14.77 -10.21
CA ILE A 3 -38.00 -13.59 -9.32
C ILE A 3 -36.83 -13.70 -8.33
N PHE A 4 -36.53 -14.93 -7.89
CA PHE A 4 -35.42 -15.21 -6.98
C PHE A 4 -34.06 -15.01 -7.68
N LEU A 5 -33.96 -15.42 -8.94
CA LEU A 5 -32.75 -15.21 -9.75
C LEU A 5 -32.53 -13.73 -10.05
N SER A 6 -33.59 -12.98 -10.38
CA SER A 6 -33.50 -11.54 -10.61
C SER A 6 -33.11 -10.77 -9.35
N ALA A 7 -33.60 -11.17 -8.18
CA ALA A 7 -33.23 -10.57 -6.90
C ALA A 7 -31.75 -10.83 -6.56
N LEU A 8 -31.27 -12.06 -6.77
CA LEU A 8 -29.86 -12.42 -6.58
C LEU A 8 -28.94 -11.66 -7.55
N LEU A 9 -29.35 -11.55 -8.83
CA LEU A 9 -28.59 -10.83 -9.84
C LEU A 9 -28.55 -9.32 -9.55
N GLY A 10 -29.66 -8.76 -9.06
CA GLY A 10 -29.75 -7.36 -8.63
C GLY A 10 -28.88 -7.06 -7.42
N ASP A 11 -28.85 -7.94 -6.41
CA ASP A 11 -27.98 -7.81 -5.24
C ASP A 11 -26.50 -7.93 -5.63
N LEU A 12 -26.16 -8.90 -6.50
CA LEU A 12 -24.81 -9.07 -7.01
C LEU A 12 -24.35 -7.86 -7.84
N ALA A 13 -25.22 -7.32 -8.69
CA ALA A 13 -24.93 -6.11 -9.47
C ALA A 13 -24.72 -4.90 -8.56
N SER A 14 -25.58 -4.73 -7.55
CA SER A 14 -25.47 -3.66 -6.56
C SER A 14 -24.14 -3.73 -5.78
N ARG A 15 -23.76 -4.92 -5.31
CA ARG A 15 -22.48 -5.16 -4.62
C ARG A 15 -21.28 -4.91 -5.54
N SER A 16 -21.39 -5.30 -6.81
CA SER A 16 -20.34 -5.10 -7.81
C SER A 16 -20.14 -3.62 -8.14
N ILE A 17 -21.23 -2.86 -8.28
CA ILE A 17 -21.19 -1.40 -8.44
C ILE A 17 -20.59 -0.73 -7.20
N ASN A 18 -21.01 -1.16 -6.01
CA ASN A 18 -20.47 -0.61 -4.76
C ASN A 18 -18.98 -0.89 -4.58
N LEU A 19 -18.51 -2.07 -5.00
CA LEU A 19 -17.08 -2.40 -5.02
C LEU A 19 -16.31 -1.53 -6.01
N LEU A 20 -16.84 -1.32 -7.22
CA LEU A 20 -16.22 -0.44 -8.23
C LEU A 20 -16.13 1.02 -7.74
N ILE A 21 -17.20 1.51 -7.09
CA ILE A 21 -17.22 2.83 -6.46
C ILE A 21 -16.18 2.89 -5.36
N SER A 22 -16.18 1.94 -4.41
CA SER A 22 -15.18 1.83 -3.34
C SER A 22 -13.74 1.82 -3.87
N THR A 23 -13.50 1.16 -5.00
CA THR A 23 -12.17 1.06 -5.62
C THR A 23 -11.76 2.38 -6.28
N ARG A 24 -12.71 3.14 -6.85
CA ARG A 24 -12.47 4.50 -7.37
C ARG A 24 -12.38 5.56 -6.28
N SER A 25 -13.11 5.37 -5.18
CA SER A 25 -13.14 6.25 -4.02
C SER A 25 -11.96 6.03 -3.08
N ARG A 26 -11.10 5.04 -3.36
CA ARG A 26 -9.77 5.00 -2.74
C ARG A 26 -9.05 6.30 -3.04
N PRO A 27 -8.36 6.90 -2.05
CA PRO A 27 -7.66 8.16 -2.25
C PRO A 27 -6.79 8.05 -3.50
N THR A 28 -7.00 9.01 -4.41
CA THR A 28 -6.27 9.14 -5.67
C THR A 28 -4.79 8.94 -5.39
N ALA A 29 -4.06 8.19 -6.21
CA ALA A 29 -2.66 7.83 -5.98
C ALA A 29 -1.73 9.03 -5.64
N LEU A 30 -2.13 10.25 -5.99
CA LEU A 30 -1.49 11.52 -5.59
C LEU A 30 -1.63 11.84 -4.09
N ASP A 31 -2.82 11.67 -3.50
CA ASP A 31 -3.08 11.90 -2.06
C ASP A 31 -2.37 10.86 -1.19
N VAL A 32 -2.28 9.62 -1.69
CA VAL A 32 -1.47 8.55 -1.07
C VAL A 32 0.03 8.85 -1.20
N GLY A 33 0.47 9.43 -2.33
CA GLY A 33 1.86 9.80 -2.55
C GLY A 33 2.35 10.88 -1.58
N ASP A 34 1.57 11.94 -1.42
CA ASP A 34 1.92 13.07 -0.53
C ASP A 34 1.88 12.66 0.96
N SER A 35 0.88 11.88 1.35
CA SER A 35 0.79 11.35 2.73
C SER A 35 1.88 10.32 3.04
N LEU A 36 2.25 9.49 2.06
CA LEU A 36 3.37 8.55 2.18
C LEU A 36 4.70 9.29 2.28
N GLN A 37 4.92 10.33 1.48
CA GLN A 37 6.13 11.15 1.55
C GLN A 37 6.26 11.83 2.92
N SER A 38 5.15 12.37 3.44
CA SER A 38 5.10 12.94 4.79
C SER A 38 5.37 11.90 5.89
N ALA A 39 4.84 10.69 5.75
CA ALA A 39 5.09 9.59 6.68
C ALA A 39 6.56 9.12 6.65
N ILE A 40 7.17 9.04 5.47
CA ILE A 40 8.59 8.67 5.30
C ILE A 40 9.50 9.71 5.95
N LEU A 41 9.25 11.00 5.72
CA LEU A 41 10.04 12.07 6.34
C LEU A 41 9.94 12.02 7.87
N ARG A 42 8.74 11.77 8.41
CA ARG A 42 8.54 11.59 9.85
C ARG A 42 9.25 10.36 10.40
N ALA A 43 9.19 9.24 9.69
CA ALA A 43 9.87 8.01 10.09
C ALA A 43 11.40 8.23 10.13
N GLN A 44 11.96 8.95 9.15
CA GLN A 44 13.39 9.30 9.14
C GLN A 44 13.79 10.11 10.37
N VAL A 45 13.02 11.13 10.74
CA VAL A 45 13.29 11.93 11.95
C VAL A 45 13.23 11.07 13.22
N ILE A 46 12.25 10.17 13.31
CA ILE A 46 12.12 9.25 14.45
C ILE A 46 13.31 8.29 14.53
N VAL A 47 13.77 7.78 13.38
CA VAL A 47 14.94 6.89 13.30
C VAL A 47 16.24 7.63 13.64
N ASP A 48 16.44 8.83 13.11
CA ASP A 48 17.63 9.63 13.42
C ASP A 48 17.67 10.00 14.92
N GLU A 49 16.53 10.37 15.49
CA GLU A 49 16.42 10.67 16.93
C GLU A 49 16.57 9.41 17.79
N ALA A 50 16.07 8.26 17.34
CA ALA A 50 16.27 6.96 17.95
C ALA A 50 17.75 6.52 17.94
N THR A 51 18.42 6.64 16.80
CA THR A 51 19.83 6.28 16.64
C THR A 51 20.71 7.22 17.46
N GLY A 52 20.41 8.52 17.49
CA GLY A 52 21.09 9.50 18.35
C GLY A 52 20.93 9.20 19.85
N ARG A 53 19.81 8.58 20.24
CA ARG A 53 19.52 8.15 21.62
C ARG A 53 19.98 6.71 21.94
N HIS A 54 20.68 6.02 21.03
CA HIS A 54 21.07 4.61 21.17
C HIS A 54 19.87 3.70 21.54
N ILE A 55 18.90 3.58 20.63
CA ILE A 55 17.79 2.66 20.85
C ILE A 55 18.26 1.21 20.86
N THR A 56 18.17 0.62 22.06
CA THR A 56 18.37 -0.80 22.36
C THR A 56 17.06 -1.59 22.39
N ASN A 57 15.93 -0.91 22.08
CA ASN A 57 14.61 -1.50 22.14
C ASN A 57 14.41 -2.49 20.99
N GLN A 58 14.40 -3.76 21.36
CA GLN A 58 14.22 -4.90 20.45
C GLN A 58 12.94 -4.81 19.62
N ALA A 59 11.85 -4.24 20.16
CA ALA A 59 10.60 -4.07 19.40
C ALA A 59 10.77 -3.07 18.23
N MET A 60 11.53 -2.00 18.43
CA MET A 60 11.79 -1.03 17.35
C MET A 60 12.75 -1.61 16.30
N LEU A 61 13.74 -2.39 16.72
CA LEU A 61 14.62 -3.12 15.79
C LEU A 61 13.81 -4.11 14.94
N GLN A 62 12.84 -4.82 15.54
CA GLN A 62 11.92 -5.69 14.80
C GLN A 62 11.02 -4.91 13.83
N GLN A 63 10.54 -3.73 14.20
CA GLN A 63 9.76 -2.88 13.29
C GLN A 63 10.58 -2.41 12.09
N LEU A 64 11.86 -2.07 12.31
CA LEU A 64 12.79 -1.73 11.22
C LEU A 64 13.08 -2.93 10.31
N ASP A 65 13.20 -4.13 10.89
CA ASP A 65 13.40 -5.37 10.15
C ASP A 65 12.22 -5.68 9.22
N MET A 66 10.99 -5.60 9.76
CA MET A 66 9.76 -5.78 8.99
C MET A 66 9.62 -4.75 7.86
N LEU A 67 10.02 -3.50 8.12
CA LEU A 67 10.00 -2.45 7.09
C LEU A 67 10.98 -2.77 5.95
N ARG A 68 12.18 -3.24 6.28
CA ARG A 68 13.20 -3.62 5.29
C ARG A 68 12.74 -4.79 4.42
N ASP A 69 12.14 -5.81 5.03
CA ASP A 69 11.61 -6.96 4.30
C ASP A 69 10.47 -6.55 3.34
N ALA A 70 9.56 -5.69 3.79
CA ALA A 70 8.49 -5.16 2.94
C ALA A 70 9.06 -4.36 1.76
N MET A 71 10.11 -3.57 1.96
CA MET A 71 10.78 -2.83 0.87
C MET A 71 11.44 -3.78 -0.14
N HIS A 72 12.13 -4.83 0.33
CA HIS A 72 12.73 -5.81 -0.58
C HIS A 72 11.68 -6.57 -1.38
N GLN A 73 10.57 -6.94 -0.75
CA GLN A 73 9.45 -7.58 -1.44
C GLN A 73 8.83 -6.63 -2.48
N ALA A 74 8.65 -5.35 -2.15
CA ALA A 74 8.17 -4.35 -3.09
C ALA A 74 9.14 -4.16 -4.27
N CYS A 75 10.45 -4.06 -4.04
CA CYS A 75 11.45 -3.99 -5.09
C CYS A 75 11.45 -5.24 -5.98
N TYR A 76 11.35 -6.43 -5.39
CA TYR A 76 11.28 -7.69 -6.14
C TYR A 76 10.03 -7.76 -7.02
N VAL A 77 8.87 -7.35 -6.48
CA VAL A 77 7.61 -7.29 -7.24
C VAL A 77 7.71 -6.24 -8.36
N LEU A 78 8.31 -5.08 -8.10
CA LEU A 78 8.53 -4.07 -9.13
C LEU A 78 9.49 -4.54 -10.22
N ASP A 79 10.56 -5.26 -9.88
CA ASP A 79 11.50 -5.82 -10.85
C ASP A 79 10.87 -6.97 -11.67
N THR A 80 10.07 -7.81 -11.00
CA THR A 80 9.39 -8.97 -11.62
C THR A 80 8.21 -8.56 -12.50
N PHE A 81 7.42 -7.55 -12.09
CA PHE A 81 6.21 -7.11 -12.80
C PHE A 81 6.41 -5.84 -13.64
N GLY A 82 7.54 -5.15 -13.51
CA GLY A 82 8.10 -4.27 -14.55
C GLY A 82 8.78 -3.01 -14.04
N ILE A 83 10.02 -2.76 -14.49
CA ILE A 83 10.42 -1.56 -15.26
C ILE A 83 11.33 -2.02 -16.42
N ARG A 84 10.69 -2.40 -17.54
CA ARG A 84 11.26 -2.32 -18.89
C ARG A 84 11.00 -0.92 -19.48
N ILE A 85 11.08 0.12 -18.64
CA ILE A 85 10.76 1.53 -18.97
C ILE A 85 12.03 2.40 -19.09
N PHE A 86 13.22 1.87 -18.78
CA PHE A 86 14.52 2.50 -19.10
C PHE A 86 15.30 1.73 -20.18
N GLY A 87 14.58 1.28 -21.21
CA GLY A 87 15.15 0.54 -22.34
C GLY A 87 14.73 1.13 -23.69
N THR A 88 14.81 2.45 -23.86
CA THR A 88 14.92 3.06 -25.18
C THR A 88 16.22 3.86 -25.22
N LYS A 89 17.18 3.31 -25.96
CA LYS A 89 18.28 4.07 -26.56
C LYS A 89 17.73 5.07 -27.57
#